data_AF-A0A8J6NV06-F1
#
_entry.id   AF-A0A8J6NV06-F1
#
_cell.length_a   1.000
_cell.length_b   1.000
_cell.length_c   1.000
_cell.angle_alpha   90.00
_cell.angle_beta   90.00
_cell.angle_gamma   90.00
#
_symmetry.space_group_name_H-M   'P 1'
#
loop_
_entity.id
_entity.type
_entity.pdbx_description
1 polymer ?
#
loop_
_entity_poly.entity_id
_entity_poly.type
_entity_poly.pdbx_seq_one_letter_code
_entity_poly.pdbx_strand_id
1 'polypeptide(L)' 'MDHNPIRAQGHRNVFCPYYNGCLDHAAKRYWEYWSCLKCQHKQEQKAVTEVLLAPGSDYPYYTLSPSFYDKVENFTL' A
#
# COMPACT_ATOMS: atom_id res chain seq x y z
N MET A 1 19.84 -6.95 0.44
CA MET A 1 18.84 -7.42 1.43
C MET A 1 17.52 -7.43 0.71
N ASP A 2 17.01 -8.62 0.46
CA ASP A 2 15.98 -8.85 -0.55
C ASP A 2 14.57 -8.88 0.03
N HIS A 3 13.59 -8.61 -0.82
CA HIS A 3 12.18 -8.82 -0.50
C HIS A 3 11.93 -10.31 -0.22
N ASN A 4 11.48 -10.65 0.98
CA ASN A 4 11.24 -12.03 1.41
C ASN A 4 9.84 -12.19 2.02
N PRO A 5 8.77 -12.02 1.22
CA PRO A 5 7.42 -12.28 1.69
C PRO A 5 7.22 -13.77 1.95
N ILE A 6 6.40 -14.11 2.95
CA ILE A 6 6.06 -15.50 3.26
C ILE A 6 4.57 -15.70 3.06
N ARG A 7 4.21 -16.79 2.39
CA ARG A 7 2.81 -17.23 2.19
C ARG A 7 2.23 -17.82 3.49
N ALA A 8 2.03 -16.96 4.48
CA ALA A 8 1.43 -17.30 5.76
C ALA A 8 0.55 -16.14 6.23
N GLN A 9 -0.55 -16.46 6.91
CA GLN A 9 -1.37 -15.44 7.57
C GLN A 9 -0.56 -14.76 8.68
N GLY A 10 -0.75 -13.46 8.85
CA GLY A 10 -0.05 -12.67 9.86
C GLY A 10 0.00 -11.19 9.52
N HIS A 11 0.76 -10.44 10.31
CA HIS A 11 0.89 -9.00 10.15
C HIS A 11 1.85 -8.64 8.99
N ARG A 12 1.49 -7.57 8.29
CA ARG A 12 2.31 -6.94 7.26
C ARG A 12 2.75 -5.59 7.78
N ASN A 13 4.02 -5.24 7.61
CA ASN A 13 4.51 -3.92 7.97
C ASN A 13 4.59 -3.02 6.74
N VAL A 14 3.65 -2.10 6.58
CA VAL A 14 3.63 -1.11 5.49
C VAL A 14 4.82 -0.15 5.51
N PHE A 15 5.50 -0.01 6.65
CA PHE A 15 6.72 0.79 6.78
C PHE A 15 7.99 0.05 6.36
N CYS A 16 7.90 -1.25 6.05
CA CYS A 16 9.02 -2.02 5.54
C CYS A 16 9.55 -1.39 4.24
N PRO A 17 10.87 -1.11 4.12
CA PRO A 17 11.44 -0.50 2.92
C PRO A 17 11.26 -1.34 1.65
N TYR A 18 10.99 -2.65 1.80
CA TYR A 18 10.77 -3.59 0.71
C TYR A 18 9.29 -4.00 0.55
N TYR A 19 8.35 -3.28 1.18
CA TYR A 19 6.93 -3.65 1.17
C TYR A 19 6.38 -3.83 -0.25
N ASN A 20 6.64 -2.88 -1.14
CA ASN A 20 6.16 -2.93 -2.53
C ASN A 20 6.66 -4.18 -3.26
N GLY A 21 7.96 -4.51 -3.10
CA GLY A 21 8.52 -5.73 -3.70
C GLY A 21 7.92 -7.02 -3.12
N CYS A 22 7.65 -7.04 -1.82
CA CYS A 22 6.95 -8.15 -1.16
C CYS A 22 5.51 -8.31 -1.68
N LEU A 23 4.80 -7.20 -1.85
CA LEU A 23 3.44 -7.17 -2.39
C LEU A 23 3.41 -7.66 -3.83
N ASP A 24 4.28 -7.14 -4.69
CA ASP A 24 4.40 -7.55 -6.10
C ASP A 24 4.70 -9.05 -6.22
N HIS A 25 5.62 -9.56 -5.39
CA HIS A 25 5.99 -10.96 -5.39
C HIS A 25 4.82 -11.88 -5.01
N ALA A 26 4.03 -11.50 -4.00
CA ALA A 26 2.85 -12.24 -3.56
C ALA A 26 1.71 -12.15 -4.59
N ALA A 27 1.46 -10.97 -5.16
CA ALA A 27 0.43 -10.74 -6.17
C ALA A 27 0.69 -11.53 -7.45
N LYS A 28 1.93 -11.50 -7.97
CA LYS A 28 2.34 -12.29 -9.16
C LYS A 28 2.16 -13.79 -8.97
N ARG A 29 2.12 -14.27 -7.72
CA ARG A 29 1.94 -15.69 -7.37
C ARG A 29 0.52 -16.01 -6.90
N TYR A 30 -0.41 -15.06 -6.98
CA TYR A 30 -1.79 -15.22 -6.54
C TYR A 30 -1.90 -15.73 -5.10
N TRP A 31 -1.02 -15.25 -4.21
CA TRP A 31 -1.10 -15.59 -2.80
C TRP A 31 -2.29 -14.85 -2.15
N GLU A 32 -3.23 -15.62 -1.61
CA GLU A 32 -4.36 -15.09 -0.84
C GLU A 32 -3.91 -14.28 0.38
N TYR A 33 -2.80 -14.68 1.00
CA TYR A 33 -2.20 -14.02 2.13
C TYR A 33 -0.67 -14.05 2.07
N TRP A 34 -0.06 -13.01 2.62
CA TRP A 34 1.37 -12.95 2.86
C TRP A 34 1.66 -12.14 4.14
N SER A 35 2.80 -12.39 4.76
CA SER A 35 3.18 -11.72 6.01
C SER A 35 4.66 -11.40 6.11
N CYS A 36 4.98 -10.52 7.05
CA CYS A 36 6.34 -10.13 7.42
C CYS A 36 6.91 -10.95 8.60
N LEU A 37 6.34 -12.12 8.94
CA LEU A 37 6.66 -12.84 10.19
C LEU A 37 8.16 -13.12 10.40
N LYS A 38 8.92 -13.39 9.32
CA LYS A 38 10.38 -13.58 9.36
C LYS A 38 11.17 -12.42 8.76
N CYS A 39 10.54 -11.27 8.53
CA CYS A 39 11.21 -10.08 8.05
C CYS A 39 11.91 -9.37 9.21
N GLN A 40 13.14 -8.90 8.99
CA GLN A 40 13.87 -8.08 9.96
C GLN A 40 13.16 -6.74 10.25
N HIS A 41 12.41 -6.23 9.27
CA HIS A 41 11.67 -4.98 9.37
C HIS A 41 10.27 -5.16 9.98
N LYS A 42 9.92 -6.34 10.53
CA LYS A 42 8.55 -6.62 11.00
C LYS A 42 8.03 -5.69 12.10
N GLN A 43 8.93 -5.02 12.81
CA GLN A 43 8.63 -4.12 13.94
C GLN A 43 8.98 -2.66 13.63
N GLU A 44 9.42 -2.32 12.41
CA GLU A 44 9.69 -0.92 12.07
C GLU A 44 8.41 -0.10 12.10
N GLN A 45 8.47 1.03 12.79
CA GLN A 45 7.37 1.98 12.89
C GLN A 45 7.90 3.35 12.47
N LYS A 46 7.07 4.08 11.73
CA LYS A 46 7.27 5.51 11.53
C LYS A 46 6.15 6.25 12.21
N ALA A 47 6.47 7.38 12.83
CA ALA A 47 5.46 8.33 13.26
C ALA A 47 4.69 8.76 12.01
N VAL A 48 3.43 8.38 11.93
CA VAL A 48 2.51 8.92 10.94
C VAL A 48 2.04 10.23 11.53
N THR A 49 2.54 11.35 11.00
CA THR A 49 1.84 12.62 11.21
C THR A 49 0.49 12.45 10.55
N GLU A 50 -0.58 12.36 11.35
CA GLU A 50 -1.92 12.51 10.82
C GLU A 50 -1.90 13.79 9.99
N VAL A 51 -2.05 13.65 8.67
CA VAL A 51 -2.24 14.82 7.83
C VAL A 51 -3.53 15.41 8.34
N LEU A 52 -3.39 16.52 9.07
CA LEU A 52 -4.51 17.32 9.53
C LEU A 52 -5.28 17.71 8.27
N LEU A 53 -6.29 16.92 7.94
CA LEU A 53 -7.25 17.24 6.90
C LEU A 53 -7.88 18.54 7.38
N ALA A 54 -7.55 19.65 6.73
CA ALA A 54 -8.29 20.87 6.94
C ALA A 54 -9.77 20.52 6.68
N PRO A 55 -10.68 20.77 7.64
CA PRO A 55 -12.09 20.46 7.46
C PRO A 55 -12.60 21.25 6.25
N GLY A 56 -12.82 20.56 5.13
CA GLY A 56 -13.25 21.18 3.87
C GLY A 56 -12.56 20.65 2.61
N SER A 57 -11.47 19.89 2.70
CA SER A 57 -10.91 19.24 1.52
C SER A 57 -11.56 17.86 1.31
N ASP A 58 -12.54 17.77 0.41
CA ASP A 58 -13.04 16.49 -0.13
C ASP A 58 -11.99 15.80 -1.04
N TYR A 59 -10.70 16.11 -0.79
CA TYR A 59 -9.59 15.68 -1.60
C TYR A 59 -9.05 14.38 -1.01
N PRO A 60 -9.05 13.28 -1.79
CA PRO A 60 -8.48 12.03 -1.33
C PRO A 60 -7.00 12.22 -0.98
N TYR A 61 -6.53 11.47 0.02
CA TYR A 61 -5.12 11.45 0.46
C TYR A 61 -4.15 10.99 -0.65
N TYR A 62 -4.67 10.50 -1.77
CA TYR A 62 -3.92 10.08 -2.94
C TYR A 62 -4.40 10.87 -4.15
N THR A 63 -3.46 11.30 -4.99
CA THR A 63 -3.74 11.80 -6.32
C THR A 63 -3.77 10.62 -7.30
N LEU A 64 -4.84 10.51 -8.08
CA LEU A 64 -4.90 9.55 -9.18
C LEU A 64 -4.08 10.09 -10.36
N SER A 65 -3.63 9.21 -11.26
CA SER A 65 -3.02 9.65 -12.52
C SER A 65 -4.01 10.53 -13.29
N PRO A 66 -3.56 11.63 -13.95
CA PRO A 66 -4.39 12.45 -14.83
C PRO A 66 -5.27 11.63 -15.79
N SER A 67 -4.70 10.56 -16.34
CA SER A 67 -5.38 9.60 -17.25
C SER A 67 -6.63 8.90 -16.69
N PHE A 68 -6.84 8.92 -15.37
CA PHE A 68 -8.07 8.41 -14.76
C PHE A 68 -9.19 9.45 -14.75
N TYR A 69 -8.87 10.75 -14.66
CA TYR A 69 -9.88 11.82 -14.67
C TYR A 69 -10.53 11.98 -16.04
N ASP A 70 -9.75 11.78 -17.12
CA ASP A 70 -10.25 11.80 -18.51
C ASP A 70 -11.35 10.75 -18.77
N LYS A 71 -11.47 9.72 -17.92
CA LYS A 71 -12.51 8.68 -18.04
C LYS A 71 -13.81 9.01 -17.31
N VAL A 72 -13.81 10.00 -16.42
CA VAL A 72 -14.98 10.36 -15.60
C VAL A 72 -15.91 11.32 -16.33
N GLU A 73 -15.39 12.15 -17.24
CA GLU A 73 -16.21 13.08 -18.06
C GLU A 73 -17.11 12.37 -19.08
N ASN A 74 -16.94 11.07 -19.30
CA ASN A 74 -17.79 10.27 -20.19
C ASN A 74 -18.96 9.55 -19.49
N PHE A 75 -19.20 9.83 -18.20
CA PHE A 75 -20.27 9.20 -17.42
C PHE A 75 -21.40 10.15 -16.97
N THR A 76 -21.41 11.40 -17.41
CA THR A 76 -22.60 12.26 -17.34
C THR A 76 -23.48 12.04 -18.57
N LEU A 77 -24.52 11.20 -18.39
CA LEU A 77 -25.72 11.18 -19.24
C LEU A 77 -26.64 12.34 -18.86
#